data_AF-F4B4V9-F1
#
_entry.id   AF-F4B4V9-F1
#
_cell.length_a   1.000
_cell.length_b   1.000
_cell.length_c   1.000
_cell.angle_alpha   90.00
_cell.angle_beta   90.00
_cell.angle_gamma   90.00
#
_symmetry.space_group_name_H-M   'P 1'
#
loop_
_entity.id
_entity.type
_entity.pdbx_description
1 polymer ?
#
loop_
_entity_poly.entity_id
_entity_poly.type
_entity_poly.pdbx_seq_one_letter_code
_entity_poly.pdbx_strand_id
1 'polypeptide(L)'
;MKVKLYKLKDAEKFKEELIKSWPQFLPVPKVEYTDELICDGEPFIVVSNEFTKVEDCATLWAKPDPQDIIIKFIELNYALTEKGVNRRTFITGKQIEKFVRIPVINSNCLSSLGCNQCVTSCPQKAMSIVEGKVVIDENKCTYCGLCAASCPVGAINLSYPNWTTITILTKVIKKNKISISCDPKSADFLVPCIGVLGPEELYALHSFYDIELICPNEKCVNRQAALHAIDLYKEIKEKMKVKPSTFLSGNKRSDYVRIITAANISGESSFDIHGYKVNMNDNCTLCGACIRKCPTRSLKYNIKDNNVFIEFTPSKCVGCNKCVNVCEEDAITVNKSYNYSSLHEDTFYITAEDEVVRCKKCGRPFDNKKKILRVASLLNVDPTTLEYCNECKQTLVAEKILSNWKEKFGEIRRSKLVK
;
A
#
# COMPACT_ATOMS: atom_id res chain seq x y z
N MET A 1 -15.98 -15.77 16.27
CA MET A 1 -15.23 -17.02 16.48
C MET A 1 -15.23 -17.35 17.97
N LYS A 2 -15.38 -18.62 18.34
CA LYS A 2 -15.60 -19.06 19.72
C LYS A 2 -14.43 -19.90 20.25
N VAL A 3 -14.12 -19.75 21.53
CA VAL A 3 -13.20 -20.60 22.28
C VAL A 3 -13.99 -21.27 23.40
N LYS A 4 -14.09 -22.60 23.36
CA LYS A 4 -14.80 -23.38 24.36
C LYS A 4 -13.78 -23.99 25.34
N LEU A 5 -13.85 -23.59 26.60
CA LEU A 5 -13.07 -24.15 27.70
C LEU A 5 -13.81 -25.40 28.20
N TYR A 6 -13.35 -26.58 27.80
CA TYR A 6 -14.04 -27.85 28.06
C TYR A 6 -13.47 -28.56 29.29
N LYS A 7 -14.30 -28.70 30.33
CA LYS A 7 -13.97 -29.33 31.62
C LYS A 7 -12.65 -28.82 32.24
N LEU A 8 -12.38 -27.53 32.08
CA LEU A 8 -11.17 -26.90 32.60
C LEU A 8 -11.40 -26.40 34.03
N LYS A 9 -10.68 -26.98 35.01
CA LYS A 9 -10.87 -26.74 36.46
C LYS A 9 -10.73 -25.28 36.91
N ASP A 10 -10.05 -24.42 36.12
CA ASP A 10 -9.79 -23.00 36.42
C ASP A 10 -10.25 -22.06 35.28
N ALA A 11 -11.37 -22.37 34.63
CA ALA A 11 -11.79 -21.71 33.39
C ALA A 11 -11.92 -20.18 33.46
N GLU A 12 -12.49 -19.61 34.53
CA GLU A 12 -12.64 -18.15 34.64
C GLU A 12 -11.29 -17.44 34.81
N LYS A 13 -10.40 -17.96 35.66
CA LYS A 13 -9.05 -17.41 35.81
C LYS A 13 -8.26 -17.51 34.50
N PHE A 14 -8.36 -18.65 33.81
CA PHE A 14 -7.70 -18.86 32.53
C PHE A 14 -8.23 -17.92 31.44
N LYS A 15 -9.53 -17.67 31.42
CA LYS A 15 -10.17 -16.72 30.50
C LYS A 15 -9.64 -15.29 30.70
N GLU A 16 -9.49 -14.83 31.93
CA GLU A 16 -8.86 -13.54 32.23
C GLU A 16 -7.42 -13.47 31.71
N GLU A 17 -6.62 -14.51 31.95
CA GLU A 17 -5.23 -14.60 31.47
C GLU A 17 -5.14 -14.65 29.93
N LEU A 18 -6.06 -15.38 29.27
CA LEU A 18 -6.16 -15.47 27.82
C LEU A 18 -6.51 -14.10 27.21
N ILE A 19 -7.52 -13.39 27.75
CA ILE A 19 -7.92 -12.07 27.27
C ILE A 19 -6.79 -11.06 27.48
N LYS A 20 -6.10 -11.10 28.63
CA LYS A 20 -4.95 -10.24 28.92
C LYS A 20 -3.77 -10.49 27.98
N SER A 21 -3.57 -11.74 27.56
CA SER A 21 -2.51 -12.15 26.63
C SER A 21 -2.93 -12.04 25.16
N TRP A 22 -4.21 -11.69 24.90
CA TRP A 22 -4.76 -11.63 23.56
C TRP A 22 -4.17 -10.45 22.78
N PRO A 23 -3.69 -10.63 21.54
CA PRO A 23 -3.18 -9.54 20.74
C PRO A 23 -4.26 -8.46 20.52
N GLN A 24 -3.97 -7.21 20.90
CA GLN A 24 -4.93 -6.07 20.83
C GLN A 24 -5.50 -5.81 19.43
N PHE A 25 -4.83 -6.31 18.40
CA PHE A 25 -5.15 -6.10 17.00
C PHE A 25 -5.87 -7.30 16.36
N LEU A 26 -6.11 -8.38 17.12
CA LEU A 26 -7.04 -9.45 16.73
C LEU A 26 -8.44 -9.15 17.27
N PRO A 27 -9.50 -9.58 16.56
CA PRO A 27 -10.84 -9.59 17.14
C PRO A 27 -10.85 -10.49 18.37
N VAL A 28 -11.34 -9.95 19.49
CA VAL A 28 -11.42 -10.69 20.76
C VAL A 28 -12.41 -11.86 20.59
N PRO A 29 -12.01 -13.11 20.89
CA PRO A 29 -12.87 -14.26 20.73
C PRO A 29 -13.96 -14.26 21.80
N LYS A 30 -15.10 -14.87 21.50
CA LYS A 30 -16.09 -15.19 22.53
C LYS A 30 -15.62 -16.44 23.27
N VAL A 31 -15.32 -16.31 24.56
CA VAL A 31 -14.82 -17.42 25.40
C VAL A 31 -15.97 -17.93 26.29
N GLU A 32 -16.25 -19.22 26.21
CA GLU A 32 -17.36 -19.88 26.93
C GLU A 32 -16.84 -21.12 27.67
N TYR A 33 -17.29 -21.30 28.91
CA TYR A 33 -17.07 -22.54 29.66
C TYR A 33 -18.19 -23.53 29.33
N THR A 34 -17.84 -24.81 29.14
CA THR A 34 -18.84 -25.85 28.90
C THR A 34 -18.40 -27.21 29.44
N ASP A 35 -19.35 -27.98 29.97
CA ASP A 35 -19.16 -29.37 30.38
C ASP A 35 -19.55 -30.37 29.26
N GLU A 36 -20.13 -29.86 28.17
CA GLU A 36 -20.55 -30.63 27.00
C GLU A 36 -20.11 -29.96 25.68
N LEU A 37 -19.65 -30.75 24.70
CA LEU A 37 -19.25 -30.25 23.39
C LEU A 37 -20.37 -30.41 22.37
N ILE A 38 -21.05 -29.31 22.05
CA ILE A 38 -22.16 -29.27 21.09
C ILE A 38 -21.73 -28.51 19.82
N CYS A 39 -22.01 -29.07 18.65
CA CYS A 39 -21.91 -28.40 17.36
C CYS A 39 -23.04 -27.40 17.18
N ASP A 40 -22.73 -26.14 16.92
CA ASP A 40 -23.73 -25.10 16.64
C ASP A 40 -23.64 -24.56 15.20
N GLY A 41 -22.94 -25.27 14.32
CA GLY A 41 -22.72 -24.88 12.92
C GLY A 41 -21.72 -23.74 12.73
N GLU A 42 -21.28 -23.09 13.81
CA GLU A 42 -20.14 -22.19 13.80
C GLU A 42 -18.90 -22.91 14.28
N PRO A 43 -17.72 -22.54 13.80
CA PRO A 43 -16.54 -23.29 14.19
C PRO A 43 -15.84 -22.67 15.40
N PHE A 44 -15.23 -23.52 16.21
CA PHE A 44 -14.69 -23.14 17.52
C PHE A 44 -13.42 -23.90 17.88
N ILE A 45 -12.63 -23.29 18.76
CA ILE A 45 -11.44 -23.92 19.35
C ILE A 45 -11.87 -24.61 20.64
N VAL A 46 -11.47 -25.86 20.81
CA VAL A 46 -11.65 -26.59 22.07
C VAL A 46 -10.36 -26.52 22.87
N VAL A 47 -10.46 -26.03 24.10
CA VAL A 47 -9.36 -25.99 25.07
C VAL A 47 -9.64 -27.01 26.15
N SER A 48 -8.82 -28.05 26.23
CA SER A 48 -8.96 -29.08 27.26
C SER A 48 -7.64 -29.80 27.54
N ASN A 49 -7.57 -30.46 28.69
CA ASN A 49 -6.51 -31.41 29.03
C ASN A 49 -6.82 -32.83 28.52
N GLU A 50 -8.04 -33.07 28.04
CA GLU A 50 -8.53 -34.37 27.59
C GLU A 50 -8.91 -34.30 26.11
N PHE A 51 -8.55 -35.30 25.31
CA PHE A 51 -8.94 -35.37 23.90
C PHE A 51 -10.17 -36.27 23.74
N THR A 52 -11.33 -35.67 23.45
CA THR A 52 -12.58 -36.40 23.17
C THR A 52 -13.06 -36.04 21.77
N LYS A 53 -13.21 -37.01 20.88
CA LYS A 53 -13.58 -36.74 19.47
C LYS A 53 -14.97 -36.11 19.39
N VAL A 54 -15.09 -34.96 18.73
CA VAL A 54 -16.38 -34.33 18.39
C VAL A 54 -16.66 -34.63 16.92
N GLU A 55 -17.79 -35.28 16.64
CA GLU A 55 -18.19 -35.63 15.28
C GLU A 55 -18.84 -34.42 14.58
N ASP A 56 -18.64 -34.31 13.26
CA ASP A 56 -19.32 -33.37 12.35
C ASP A 56 -19.10 -31.84 12.55
N CYS A 57 -18.10 -31.42 13.33
CA CYS A 57 -17.73 -29.99 13.49
C CYS A 57 -16.34 -29.64 12.98
N ALA A 58 -16.19 -28.44 12.41
CA ALA A 58 -14.88 -27.85 12.17
C ALA A 58 -14.31 -27.29 13.49
N THR A 59 -13.43 -28.07 14.14
CA THR A 59 -12.85 -27.73 15.45
C THR A 59 -11.35 -27.93 15.45
N LEU A 60 -10.62 -27.02 16.12
CA LEU A 60 -9.21 -27.20 16.43
C LEU A 60 -9.00 -27.35 17.93
N TRP A 61 -8.11 -28.27 18.30
CA TRP A 61 -7.74 -28.55 19.67
C TRP A 61 -6.52 -27.74 20.07
N ALA A 62 -6.66 -27.00 21.16
CA ALA A 62 -5.58 -26.26 21.79
C ALA A 62 -5.33 -26.79 23.21
N LYS A 63 -4.06 -26.81 23.60
CA LYS A 63 -3.65 -26.95 25.00
C LYS A 63 -4.15 -25.72 25.79
N PRO A 64 -4.32 -25.81 27.11
CA PRO A 64 -4.63 -24.66 27.96
C PRO A 64 -3.40 -23.78 28.16
N ASP A 65 -2.90 -23.27 27.05
CA ASP A 65 -1.78 -22.36 26.93
C ASP A 65 -2.23 -21.23 26.00
N PRO A 66 -2.22 -19.95 26.45
CA PRO A 66 -2.73 -18.84 25.65
C PRO A 66 -2.09 -18.73 24.27
N GLN A 67 -0.81 -19.10 24.14
CA GLN A 67 -0.07 -19.08 22.87
C GLN A 67 -0.59 -20.16 21.91
N ASP A 68 -0.77 -21.38 22.37
CA ASP A 68 -1.34 -22.46 21.56
C ASP A 68 -2.76 -22.14 21.12
N ILE A 69 -3.58 -21.51 21.98
CA ILE A 69 -4.93 -21.05 21.62
C ILE A 69 -4.89 -19.96 20.56
N ILE A 70 -3.97 -18.99 20.65
CA ILE A 70 -3.80 -17.96 19.62
C ILE A 70 -3.35 -18.59 18.29
N ILE A 71 -2.44 -19.58 18.31
CA ILE A 71 -2.05 -20.33 17.11
C ILE A 71 -3.28 -21.06 16.54
N LYS A 72 -4.02 -21.82 17.36
CA LYS A 72 -5.22 -22.52 16.91
C LYS A 72 -6.31 -21.55 16.47
N PHE A 73 -6.37 -20.34 16.99
CA PHE A 73 -7.30 -19.31 16.53
C PHE A 73 -6.94 -18.87 15.12
N ILE A 74 -5.65 -18.71 14.86
CA ILE A 74 -5.14 -18.34 13.55
C ILE A 74 -5.31 -19.50 12.56
N GLU A 75 -4.92 -20.72 12.94
CA GLU A 75 -5.12 -21.93 12.15
C GLU A 75 -6.60 -22.20 11.91
N LEU A 76 -7.48 -21.93 12.88
CA LEU A 76 -8.92 -22.10 12.72
C LEU A 76 -9.42 -21.05 11.74
N ASN A 77 -9.09 -19.76 11.89
CA ASN A 77 -9.39 -18.76 10.85
C ASN A 77 -8.85 -19.14 9.46
N TYR A 78 -7.77 -19.93 9.40
CA TYR A 78 -7.22 -20.51 8.18
C TYR A 78 -8.00 -21.74 7.68
N ALA A 79 -8.54 -22.58 8.58
CA ALA A 79 -9.26 -23.83 8.31
C ALA A 79 -10.79 -23.66 8.12
N LEU A 80 -11.42 -22.63 8.71
CA LEU A 80 -12.87 -22.34 8.61
C LEU A 80 -13.28 -21.71 7.29
N THR A 81 -12.45 -21.93 6.29
CA THR A 81 -12.48 -21.30 5.00
C THR A 81 -13.21 -22.20 3.98
N GLU A 82 -13.98 -23.17 4.49
CA GLU A 82 -14.60 -24.26 3.75
C GLU A 82 -16.13 -24.28 3.87
N LYS A 83 -16.80 -24.23 2.69
CA LYS A 83 -17.74 -25.23 2.17
C LYS A 83 -18.39 -24.64 0.91
N GLY A 84 -18.07 -25.17 -0.27
CA GLY A 84 -18.69 -24.76 -1.53
C GLY A 84 -18.64 -25.86 -2.59
N VAL A 85 -19.81 -26.19 -3.15
CA VAL A 85 -20.00 -27.28 -4.15
C VAL A 85 -20.10 -26.66 -5.55
N ASN A 86 -19.54 -27.31 -6.59
CA ASN A 86 -19.76 -26.92 -7.99
C ASN A 86 -20.24 -28.11 -8.85
N ARG A 87 -20.73 -27.84 -10.07
CA ARG A 87 -21.37 -28.85 -10.94
C ARG A 87 -20.48 -30.07 -11.26
N ARG A 88 -19.16 -29.91 -11.36
CA ARG A 88 -18.25 -31.04 -11.64
C ARG A 88 -18.04 -31.93 -10.42
N THR A 89 -17.98 -31.34 -9.21
CA THR A 89 -17.87 -32.10 -7.96
C THR A 89 -19.16 -32.84 -7.60
N PHE A 90 -20.33 -32.36 -8.06
CA PHE A 90 -21.60 -33.08 -7.97
C PHE A 90 -21.64 -34.36 -8.84
N ILE A 91 -21.14 -34.29 -10.07
CA ILE A 91 -21.22 -35.39 -11.06
C ILE A 91 -20.19 -36.50 -10.78
N THR A 92 -19.02 -36.14 -10.25
CA THR A 92 -17.90 -37.09 -10.11
C THR A 92 -17.83 -37.79 -8.75
N GLY A 93 -18.67 -37.39 -7.79
CA GLY A 93 -18.66 -37.92 -6.41
C GLY A 93 -17.36 -37.66 -5.64
N LYS A 94 -16.34 -37.11 -6.29
CA LYS A 94 -15.07 -36.70 -5.69
C LYS A 94 -15.24 -35.25 -5.22
N GLN A 95 -15.30 -35.07 -3.90
CA GLN A 95 -14.98 -33.77 -3.31
C GLN A 95 -13.55 -33.42 -3.75
N ILE A 96 -13.41 -32.33 -4.48
CA ILE A 96 -12.12 -31.74 -4.80
C ILE A 96 -12.10 -30.39 -4.10
N GLU A 97 -11.26 -30.29 -3.08
CA GLU A 97 -10.97 -29.07 -2.31
C GLU A 97 -10.50 -27.97 -3.28
N LYS A 98 -11.30 -26.91 -3.46
CA LYS A 98 -10.84 -25.73 -4.21
C LYS A 98 -11.42 -24.44 -3.62
N PHE A 99 -10.60 -23.83 -2.77
CA PHE A 99 -10.81 -22.58 -2.03
C PHE A 99 -10.85 -21.37 -2.97
N VAL A 100 -11.87 -20.52 -2.89
CA VAL A 100 -11.97 -19.32 -3.73
C VAL A 100 -12.69 -18.20 -2.95
N ARG A 101 -11.96 -17.16 -2.56
CA ARG A 101 -12.55 -15.82 -2.30
C ARG A 101 -11.76 -14.76 -3.04
N ILE A 102 -12.49 -13.91 -3.74
CA ILE A 102 -11.98 -12.89 -4.65
C ILE A 102 -11.32 -11.77 -3.84
N PRO A 103 -10.18 -11.20 -4.29
CA PRO A 103 -9.59 -10.04 -3.64
C PRO A 103 -10.62 -8.92 -3.45
N VAL A 104 -10.73 -8.42 -2.22
CA VAL A 104 -11.65 -7.33 -1.86
C VAL A 104 -10.90 -6.01 -1.90
N ILE A 105 -11.50 -5.02 -2.56
CA ILE A 105 -10.88 -3.72 -2.79
C ILE A 105 -11.60 -2.68 -1.95
N ASN A 106 -10.88 -2.01 -1.05
CA ASN A 106 -11.42 -0.99 -0.16
C ASN A 106 -11.34 0.43 -0.78
N SER A 107 -11.81 1.43 -0.03
CA SER A 107 -11.87 2.83 -0.43
C SER A 107 -10.51 3.51 -0.61
N ASN A 108 -9.40 2.92 -0.13
CA ASN A 108 -8.07 3.48 -0.29
C ASN A 108 -7.51 3.27 -1.71
N CYS A 109 -8.23 2.56 -2.58
CA CYS A 109 -7.80 2.27 -3.94
C CYS A 109 -7.60 3.56 -4.76
N LEU A 110 -6.39 3.74 -5.27
CA LEU A 110 -6.04 4.90 -6.12
C LEU A 110 -6.27 4.65 -7.62
N SER A 111 -7.09 3.67 -8.00
CA SER A 111 -7.35 3.36 -9.43
C SER A 111 -8.15 4.46 -10.15
N SER A 112 -9.00 5.18 -9.43
CA SER A 112 -9.70 6.39 -9.94
C SER A 112 -8.70 7.49 -10.29
N LEU A 113 -7.58 7.49 -9.57
CA LEU A 113 -6.39 8.24 -9.85
C LEU A 113 -5.40 7.36 -10.63
N GLY A 114 -5.82 6.62 -11.65
CA GLY A 114 -4.94 5.97 -12.64
C GLY A 114 -3.91 4.95 -12.14
N CYS A 115 -3.93 4.52 -10.87
CA CYS A 115 -3.04 3.45 -10.41
C CYS A 115 -3.49 2.09 -10.98
N ASN A 116 -2.58 1.36 -11.63
CA ASN A 116 -2.85 0.07 -12.27
C ASN A 116 -1.88 -1.05 -11.85
N GLN A 117 -1.14 -0.89 -10.75
CA GLN A 117 -0.10 -1.85 -10.30
C GLN A 117 -0.61 -3.29 -10.20
N CYS A 118 -1.81 -3.49 -9.63
CA CYS A 118 -2.43 -4.80 -9.51
C CYS A 118 -2.85 -5.42 -10.87
N VAL A 119 -3.17 -4.58 -11.86
CA VAL A 119 -3.49 -5.01 -13.22
C VAL A 119 -2.22 -5.44 -13.94
N THR A 120 -1.16 -4.63 -13.85
CA THR A 120 0.13 -4.91 -14.50
C THR A 120 0.87 -6.07 -13.86
N SER A 121 0.70 -6.31 -12.55
CA SER A 121 1.35 -7.41 -11.84
C SER A 121 0.64 -8.75 -12.01
N CYS A 122 -0.63 -8.78 -12.44
CA CYS A 122 -1.42 -10.01 -12.49
C CYS A 122 -0.99 -10.93 -13.66
N PRO A 123 -0.36 -12.09 -13.42
CA PRO A 123 0.10 -12.98 -14.49
C PRO A 123 -1.08 -13.62 -15.25
N GLN A 124 -2.23 -13.74 -14.60
CA GLN A 124 -3.45 -14.32 -15.19
C GLN A 124 -4.28 -13.30 -15.97
N LYS A 125 -3.89 -12.02 -15.95
CA LYS A 125 -4.67 -10.90 -16.52
C LYS A 125 -6.13 -10.91 -16.05
N ALA A 126 -6.32 -11.25 -14.77
CA ALA A 126 -7.63 -11.36 -14.13
C ALA A 126 -8.16 -10.01 -13.63
N MET A 127 -7.40 -8.91 -13.74
CA MET A 127 -7.79 -7.60 -13.25
C MET A 127 -7.80 -6.58 -14.38
N SER A 128 -8.78 -5.67 -14.38
CA SER A 128 -8.91 -4.56 -15.33
C SER A 128 -9.40 -3.31 -14.61
N ILE A 129 -9.26 -2.12 -15.22
CA ILE A 129 -9.85 -0.89 -14.70
C ILE A 129 -11.03 -0.49 -15.58
N VAL A 130 -12.21 -0.37 -14.98
CA VAL A 130 -13.44 0.10 -15.62
C VAL A 130 -13.93 1.30 -14.81
N GLU A 131 -14.10 2.45 -15.46
CA GLU A 131 -14.57 3.69 -14.81
C GLU A 131 -13.75 4.09 -13.57
N GLY A 132 -12.43 3.87 -13.61
CA GLY A 132 -11.54 4.18 -12.49
C GLY A 132 -11.72 3.26 -11.28
N LYS A 133 -12.39 2.11 -11.43
CA LYS A 133 -12.47 1.06 -10.42
C LYS A 133 -11.80 -0.20 -10.94
N VAL A 134 -11.13 -0.91 -10.04
CA VAL A 134 -10.56 -2.23 -10.37
C VAL A 134 -11.68 -3.27 -10.38
N VAL A 135 -11.79 -3.98 -11.49
CA VAL A 135 -12.73 -5.10 -11.70
C VAL A 135 -11.91 -6.39 -11.83
N ILE A 136 -12.40 -7.46 -11.21
CA ILE A 136 -11.73 -8.77 -11.18
C ILE A 136 -12.56 -9.79 -11.95
N ASP A 137 -11.96 -10.44 -12.94
CA ASP A 137 -12.51 -11.60 -13.64
C ASP A 137 -12.24 -12.86 -12.80
N GLU A 138 -13.28 -13.31 -12.11
CA GLU A 138 -13.24 -14.46 -11.21
C GLU A 138 -12.83 -15.76 -11.91
N ASN A 139 -13.13 -15.90 -13.20
CA ASN A 139 -12.79 -17.10 -13.96
C ASN A 139 -11.30 -17.21 -14.27
N LYS A 140 -10.59 -16.08 -14.28
CA LYS A 140 -9.13 -16.02 -14.49
C LYS A 140 -8.35 -15.90 -13.19
N CYS A 141 -8.97 -15.41 -12.12
CA CYS A 141 -8.29 -15.23 -10.86
C CYS A 141 -7.90 -16.59 -10.24
N THR A 142 -6.62 -16.74 -9.93
CA THR A 142 -6.06 -17.93 -9.27
C THR A 142 -5.80 -17.73 -7.79
N TYR A 143 -6.22 -16.59 -7.23
CA TYR A 143 -6.11 -16.26 -5.80
C TYR A 143 -4.67 -16.28 -5.26
N CYS A 144 -3.68 -16.06 -6.12
CA CYS A 144 -2.26 -16.11 -5.73
C CYS A 144 -1.83 -14.97 -4.79
N GLY A 145 -2.64 -13.92 -4.63
CA GLY A 145 -2.36 -12.83 -3.71
C GLY A 145 -1.34 -11.78 -4.19
N LEU A 146 -0.73 -11.96 -5.37
CA LEU A 146 0.25 -11.01 -5.90
C LEU A 146 -0.30 -9.59 -6.06
N CYS A 147 -1.60 -9.45 -6.34
CA CYS A 147 -2.25 -8.14 -6.40
C CYS A 147 -2.23 -7.41 -5.05
N ALA A 148 -2.43 -8.13 -3.94
CA ALA A 148 -2.33 -7.60 -2.58
C ALA A 148 -0.89 -7.18 -2.26
N ALA A 149 0.08 -8.04 -2.57
CA ALA A 149 1.51 -7.74 -2.43
C ALA A 149 1.93 -6.48 -3.22
N SER A 150 1.46 -6.35 -4.47
CA SER A 150 1.79 -5.23 -5.35
C SER A 150 1.04 -3.93 -5.05
N CYS A 151 0.04 -3.94 -4.17
CA CYS A 151 -0.77 -2.75 -3.90
C CYS A 151 -0.03 -1.78 -2.98
N PRO A 152 0.37 -0.58 -3.46
CA PRO A 152 1.23 0.33 -2.68
C PRO A 152 0.51 1.01 -1.51
N VAL A 153 -0.83 0.96 -1.49
CA VAL A 153 -1.68 1.60 -0.48
C VAL A 153 -2.47 0.59 0.35
N GLY A 154 -2.20 -0.71 0.22
CA GLY A 154 -2.91 -1.76 0.97
C GLY A 154 -4.42 -1.78 0.70
N ALA A 155 -4.85 -1.36 -0.48
CA ALA A 155 -6.28 -1.30 -0.81
C ALA A 155 -6.89 -2.66 -1.17
N ILE A 156 -6.04 -3.66 -1.45
CA ILE A 156 -6.47 -5.01 -1.86
C ILE A 156 -6.23 -5.96 -0.69
N ASN A 157 -7.31 -6.49 -0.13
CA ASN A 157 -7.28 -7.48 0.93
C ASN A 157 -7.76 -8.83 0.39
N LEU A 158 -7.10 -9.91 0.81
CA LEU A 158 -7.65 -11.26 0.64
C LEU A 158 -8.60 -11.53 1.82
N SER A 159 -9.67 -12.26 1.58
CA SER A 159 -10.69 -12.57 2.62
C SER A 159 -10.21 -13.53 3.72
N TYR A 160 -8.92 -13.88 3.75
CA TYR A 160 -8.26 -14.73 4.75
C TYR A 160 -6.99 -14.06 5.22
N PRO A 161 -6.55 -14.39 6.45
CA PRO A 161 -6.33 -13.39 7.47
C PRO A 161 -5.36 -12.30 7.01
N ASN A 162 -5.71 -11.07 7.37
CA ASN A 162 -4.88 -9.89 7.18
C ASN A 162 -3.41 -10.19 7.54
N TRP A 163 -2.49 -9.59 6.79
CA TRP A 163 -1.04 -9.42 7.02
C TRP A 163 -0.63 -9.46 8.50
N THR A 164 -1.43 -8.84 9.37
CA THR A 164 -1.41 -8.92 10.83
C THR A 164 -1.23 -10.32 11.43
N THR A 165 -1.84 -11.35 10.85
CA THR A 165 -1.86 -12.73 11.32
C THR A 165 -0.59 -13.50 11.03
N ILE A 166 0.04 -13.24 9.88
CA ILE A 166 1.39 -13.72 9.57
C ILE A 166 2.35 -13.18 10.64
N THR A 167 2.23 -11.88 10.96
CA THR A 167 3.05 -11.20 11.98
C THR A 167 2.78 -11.67 13.42
N ILE A 168 1.61 -12.27 13.71
CA ILE A 168 1.34 -12.88 15.02
C ILE A 168 1.96 -14.25 15.11
N LEU A 169 1.79 -15.08 14.07
CA LEU A 169 2.39 -16.42 14.04
C LEU A 169 3.90 -16.35 14.23
N THR A 170 4.53 -15.30 13.71
CA THR A 170 5.96 -14.99 13.90
C THR A 170 6.39 -14.59 15.32
N LYS A 171 5.47 -14.44 16.27
CA LYS A 171 5.81 -14.28 17.70
C LYS A 171 5.62 -15.57 18.50
N VAL A 172 4.78 -16.48 18.01
CA VAL A 172 4.41 -17.68 18.77
C VAL A 172 5.27 -18.89 18.41
N ILE A 173 5.85 -18.92 17.21
CA ILE A 173 6.73 -20.01 16.78
C ILE A 173 8.11 -19.87 17.43
N LYS A 174 8.43 -20.75 18.38
CA LYS A 174 9.77 -20.92 18.99
C LYS A 174 10.72 -21.71 18.06
N LYS A 175 10.88 -21.27 16.81
CA LYS A 175 11.86 -21.83 15.86
C LYS A 175 12.77 -20.72 15.35
N ASN A 176 14.01 -21.02 15.00
CA ASN A 176 14.89 -20.04 14.34
C ASN A 176 14.73 -20.06 12.81
N LYS A 177 14.35 -21.20 12.24
CA LYS A 177 14.14 -21.40 10.79
C LYS A 177 12.70 -21.81 10.52
N ILE A 178 12.07 -21.23 9.51
CA ILE A 178 10.71 -21.56 9.07
C ILE A 178 10.67 -21.76 7.55
N SER A 179 9.87 -22.71 7.10
CA SER A 179 9.56 -22.94 5.68
C SER A 179 8.17 -22.41 5.35
N ILE A 180 8.04 -21.68 4.24
CA ILE A 180 6.76 -21.15 3.75
C ILE A 180 6.50 -21.70 2.36
N SER A 181 5.35 -22.35 2.19
CA SER A 181 4.94 -22.91 0.90
C SER A 181 3.43 -22.90 0.72
N CYS A 182 2.99 -23.22 -0.50
CA CYS A 182 1.61 -23.58 -0.80
C CYS A 182 1.34 -25.09 -0.72
N ASP A 183 2.36 -25.89 -0.43
CA ASP A 183 2.25 -27.33 -0.24
C ASP A 183 2.39 -27.69 1.25
N PRO A 184 1.38 -28.32 1.87
CA PRO A 184 1.42 -28.72 3.27
C PRO A 184 2.60 -29.63 3.64
N LYS A 185 3.16 -30.39 2.69
CA LYS A 185 4.28 -31.31 2.96
C LYS A 185 5.61 -30.60 3.15
N SER A 186 5.72 -29.36 2.69
CA SER A 186 6.96 -28.59 2.63
C SER A 186 6.84 -27.22 3.32
N ALA A 187 5.86 -27.05 4.21
CA ALA A 187 5.57 -25.79 4.87
C ALA A 187 5.44 -25.92 6.40
N ASP A 188 6.17 -25.10 7.13
CA ASP A 188 5.81 -24.70 8.50
C ASP A 188 4.67 -23.68 8.48
N PHE A 189 4.61 -22.83 7.45
CA PHE A 189 3.52 -21.87 7.22
C PHE A 189 2.90 -22.02 5.83
N LEU A 190 1.61 -22.32 5.80
CA LEU A 190 0.88 -22.57 4.56
C LEU A 190 0.27 -21.27 4.01
N VAL A 191 0.54 -20.96 2.75
CA VAL A 191 -0.02 -19.81 2.02
C VAL A 191 -0.65 -20.27 0.70
N PRO A 192 -1.67 -19.59 0.15
CA PRO A 192 -2.24 -19.96 -1.15
C PRO A 192 -1.21 -19.92 -2.28
N CYS A 193 -0.26 -19.00 -2.18
CA CYS A 193 0.93 -18.91 -2.99
C CYS A 193 1.93 -18.04 -2.24
N ILE A 194 3.23 -18.37 -2.28
CA ILE A 194 4.26 -17.49 -1.70
C ILE A 194 4.30 -16.10 -2.37
N GLY A 195 3.71 -15.95 -3.56
CA GLY A 195 3.51 -14.67 -4.23
C GLY A 195 2.58 -13.70 -3.49
N VAL A 196 1.86 -14.14 -2.45
CA VAL A 196 1.11 -13.26 -1.54
C VAL A 196 2.04 -12.46 -0.64
N LEU A 197 3.27 -12.92 -0.42
CA LEU A 197 4.23 -12.26 0.44
C LEU A 197 4.84 -11.08 -0.32
N GLY A 198 4.47 -9.88 0.12
CA GLY A 198 5.10 -8.66 -0.30
C GLY A 198 6.44 -8.46 0.41
N PRO A 199 7.17 -7.42 0.02
CA PRO A 199 8.44 -7.10 0.66
C PRO A 199 8.29 -6.80 2.16
N GLU A 200 7.15 -6.25 2.59
CA GLU A 200 6.86 -5.96 3.99
C GLU A 200 6.79 -7.24 4.82
N GLU A 201 6.05 -8.24 4.33
CA GLU A 201 5.93 -9.54 5.00
C GLU A 201 7.27 -10.26 5.04
N LEU A 202 7.97 -10.32 3.90
CA LEU A 202 9.26 -10.99 3.80
C LEU A 202 10.31 -10.36 4.73
N TYR A 203 10.30 -9.03 4.84
CA TYR A 203 11.17 -8.30 5.74
C TYR A 203 10.84 -8.56 7.22
N ALA A 204 9.56 -8.47 7.58
CA ALA A 204 9.11 -8.74 8.95
C ALA A 204 9.49 -10.18 9.35
N LEU A 205 9.18 -11.15 8.48
CA LEU A 205 9.54 -12.55 8.69
C LEU A 205 11.06 -12.75 8.82
N HIS A 206 11.88 -12.07 8.00
CA HIS A 206 13.34 -12.24 7.99
C HIS A 206 14.01 -11.66 9.25
N SER A 207 13.39 -10.62 9.81
CA SER A 207 13.83 -10.01 11.07
C SER A 207 13.73 -10.99 12.25
N PHE A 208 12.76 -11.91 12.22
CA PHE A 208 12.57 -12.89 13.30
C PHE A 208 13.15 -14.27 12.96
N TYR A 209 13.09 -14.70 11.70
CA TYR A 209 13.41 -16.07 11.28
C TYR A 209 14.35 -16.13 10.09
N ASP A 210 15.06 -17.25 9.99
CA ASP A 210 15.64 -17.69 8.74
C ASP A 210 14.52 -18.33 7.91
N ILE A 211 14.01 -17.60 6.92
CA ILE A 211 12.90 -18.07 6.07
C ILE A 211 13.47 -18.89 4.91
N GLU A 212 12.79 -19.98 4.59
CA GLU A 212 12.93 -20.71 3.33
C GLU A 212 11.61 -20.66 2.55
N LEU A 213 11.62 -20.04 1.38
CA LEU A 213 10.46 -19.97 0.47
C LEU A 213 10.51 -21.14 -0.50
N ILE A 214 9.50 -22.00 -0.48
CA ILE A 214 9.49 -23.23 -1.28
C ILE A 214 8.35 -23.19 -2.30
N CYS A 215 8.69 -23.32 -3.59
CA CYS A 215 7.74 -23.48 -4.69
C CYS A 215 7.95 -24.84 -5.37
N PRO A 216 7.22 -25.90 -4.95
CA PRO A 216 7.54 -27.28 -5.33
C PRO A 216 7.11 -27.65 -6.75
N ASN A 217 6.15 -26.93 -7.35
CA ASN A 217 5.57 -27.31 -8.64
C ASN A 217 6.00 -26.36 -9.77
N GLU A 218 6.77 -26.90 -10.72
CA GLU A 218 7.27 -26.15 -11.88
C GLU A 218 6.20 -25.81 -12.92
N LYS A 219 5.13 -26.59 -13.00
CA LYS A 219 4.03 -26.39 -13.95
C LYS A 219 2.86 -25.62 -13.35
N CYS A 220 3.04 -25.03 -12.16
CA CYS A 220 2.00 -24.29 -11.48
C CYS A 220 1.65 -22.99 -12.23
N VAL A 221 0.35 -22.73 -12.41
CA VAL A 221 -0.16 -21.48 -13.02
C VAL A 221 0.28 -20.23 -12.26
N ASN A 222 0.59 -20.35 -10.97
CA ASN A 222 1.04 -19.25 -10.11
C ASN A 222 2.57 -19.14 -9.99
N ARG A 223 3.34 -19.94 -10.74
CA ARG A 223 4.81 -19.99 -10.57
C ARG A 223 5.48 -18.64 -10.75
N GLN A 224 5.03 -17.81 -11.68
CA GLN A 224 5.57 -16.46 -11.87
C GLN A 224 5.40 -15.58 -10.63
N ALA A 225 4.25 -15.64 -9.96
CA ALA A 225 4.03 -14.92 -8.71
C ALA A 225 4.95 -15.43 -7.60
N ALA A 226 5.18 -16.74 -7.55
CA ALA A 226 6.07 -17.36 -6.58
C ALA A 226 7.55 -16.97 -6.80
N LEU A 227 8.01 -16.99 -8.06
CA LEU A 227 9.37 -16.58 -8.42
C LEU A 227 9.63 -15.11 -8.06
N HIS A 228 8.65 -14.23 -8.27
CA HIS A 228 8.76 -12.82 -7.88
C HIS A 228 9.02 -12.66 -6.36
N ALA A 229 8.31 -13.41 -5.51
CA ALA A 229 8.56 -13.37 -4.07
C ALA A 229 9.92 -13.96 -3.67
N ILE A 230 10.37 -15.02 -4.36
CA ILE A 230 11.70 -15.63 -4.13
C ILE A 230 12.82 -14.63 -4.48
N ASP A 231 12.74 -13.99 -5.64
CA ASP A 231 13.77 -13.05 -6.08
C ASP A 231 13.80 -11.80 -5.21
N LEU A 232 12.63 -11.32 -4.80
CA LEU A 232 12.51 -10.24 -3.82
C LEU A 232 13.16 -10.62 -2.47
N TYR A 233 12.93 -11.83 -1.99
CA TYR A 233 13.55 -12.30 -0.75
C TYR A 233 15.07 -12.44 -0.86
N LYS A 234 15.61 -12.87 -2.02
CA LYS A 234 17.06 -12.89 -2.26
C LYS A 234 17.65 -11.48 -2.16
N GLU A 235 17.01 -10.50 -2.79
CA GLU A 235 17.42 -9.10 -2.71
C GLU A 235 17.42 -8.58 -1.26
N ILE A 236 16.37 -8.91 -0.49
CA ILE A 236 16.28 -8.58 0.94
C ILE A 236 17.45 -9.22 1.71
N LYS A 237 17.70 -10.52 1.53
CA LYS A 237 18.75 -11.26 2.23
C LYS A 237 20.16 -10.76 1.90
N GLU A 238 20.42 -10.40 0.64
CA GLU A 238 21.71 -9.84 0.23
C GLU A 238 21.99 -8.49 0.89
N LYS A 239 20.95 -7.65 0.99
CA LYS A 239 21.04 -6.32 1.60
C LYS A 239 21.01 -6.35 3.13
N MET A 240 20.45 -7.40 3.74
CA MET A 240 20.28 -7.55 5.20
C MET A 240 21.30 -8.54 5.80
N LYS A 241 22.50 -8.04 6.11
CA LYS A 241 23.53 -8.84 6.80
C LYS A 241 23.37 -8.91 8.33
N VAL A 242 22.49 -8.10 8.91
CA VAL A 242 22.20 -8.02 10.35
C VAL A 242 20.69 -7.86 10.56
N LYS A 243 20.10 -8.58 11.53
CA LYS A 243 18.66 -8.53 11.84
C LYS A 243 18.30 -7.19 12.49
N PRO A 244 17.47 -6.33 11.87
CA PRO A 244 17.21 -4.97 12.32
C PRO A 244 16.12 -4.88 13.40
N SER A 245 16.15 -3.78 14.14
CA SER A 245 14.99 -3.20 14.82
C SER A 245 14.23 -2.30 13.85
N THR A 246 12.91 -2.18 14.03
CA THR A 246 12.03 -1.84 12.90
C THR A 246 11.32 -0.49 13.05
N PHE A 247 11.47 0.39 12.05
CA PHE A 247 10.67 1.59 11.83
C PHE A 247 10.13 1.58 10.39
N LEU A 248 8.83 1.86 10.21
CA LEU A 248 8.15 1.83 8.90
C LEU A 248 7.38 3.16 8.72
N SER A 249 7.24 3.70 7.51
CA SER A 249 6.55 5.01 7.30
C SER A 249 5.79 5.07 5.96
N GLY A 250 4.50 5.47 5.96
CA GLY A 250 3.63 5.61 4.76
C GLY A 250 2.22 5.00 4.89
N ASN A 251 1.34 5.19 3.89
CA ASN A 251 -0.11 4.88 4.00
C ASN A 251 -0.47 3.39 4.16
N LYS A 252 0.29 2.45 3.56
CA LYS A 252 0.19 1.00 3.85
C LYS A 252 0.92 0.64 5.16
N ARG A 253 1.73 1.57 5.70
CA ARG A 253 2.90 1.32 6.55
C ARG A 253 2.71 1.77 8.01
N SER A 254 1.76 2.68 8.33
CA SER A 254 1.36 3.01 9.73
C SER A 254 0.87 1.80 10.52
N ASP A 255 0.33 0.85 9.80
CA ASP A 255 -0.31 -0.36 10.24
C ASP A 255 0.70 -1.41 10.72
N TYR A 256 1.85 -1.51 10.04
CA TYR A 256 2.97 -2.32 10.50
C TYR A 256 3.74 -1.66 11.65
N VAL A 257 3.85 -0.32 11.67
CA VAL A 257 4.43 0.42 12.82
C VAL A 257 3.70 0.07 14.10
N ARG A 258 2.36 0.08 14.11
CA ARG A 258 1.59 -0.29 15.30
C ARG A 258 1.93 -1.69 15.82
N ILE A 259 2.06 -2.67 14.92
CA ILE A 259 2.36 -4.06 15.27
C ILE A 259 3.81 -4.20 15.78
N ILE A 260 4.74 -3.46 15.18
CA ILE A 260 6.16 -3.45 15.52
C ILE A 260 6.44 -2.71 16.83
N THR A 261 5.83 -1.54 17.03
CA THR A 261 5.91 -0.77 18.28
C THR A 261 5.29 -1.57 19.44
N ALA A 262 4.16 -2.25 19.20
CA ALA A 262 3.58 -3.19 20.16
C ALA A 262 4.46 -4.44 20.42
N ALA A 263 5.57 -4.61 19.70
CA ALA A 263 6.52 -5.72 19.86
C ALA A 263 7.76 -5.38 20.71
N ASN A 264 7.92 -4.16 21.23
CA ASN A 264 9.06 -3.73 22.07
C ASN A 264 10.44 -4.04 21.47
N ILE A 265 10.60 -3.88 20.15
CA ILE A 265 11.87 -4.10 19.46
C ILE A 265 12.69 -2.81 19.52
N SER A 266 13.91 -2.87 20.09
CA SER A 266 14.83 -1.73 20.22
C SER A 266 16.06 -1.85 19.31
N GLY A 267 16.47 -0.71 18.74
CA GLY A 267 17.69 -0.54 17.93
C GLY A 267 17.50 0.55 16.85
N GLU A 268 18.58 0.96 16.19
CA GLU A 268 18.54 1.91 15.07
C GLU A 268 18.90 1.24 13.74
N SER A 269 17.90 1.13 12.86
CA SER A 269 18.10 0.89 11.43
C SER A 269 16.84 1.29 10.66
N SER A 270 17.00 2.13 9.66
CA SER A 270 15.95 2.53 8.73
C SER A 270 15.82 1.50 7.62
N PHE A 271 14.62 0.96 7.39
CA PHE A 271 14.36 0.16 6.18
C PHE A 271 13.02 0.53 5.58
N ASP A 272 13.09 0.96 4.33
CA ASP A 272 11.96 1.43 3.56
C ASP A 272 11.61 0.44 2.48
N ILE A 273 10.36 0.05 2.51
CA ILE A 273 9.82 -0.96 1.64
C ILE A 273 9.06 -0.25 0.52
N HIS A 274 9.79 -0.05 -0.58
CA HIS A 274 9.47 0.73 -1.78
C HIS A 274 9.90 2.21 -1.76
N GLY A 275 11.18 2.43 -2.06
CA GLY A 275 11.69 3.74 -2.44
C GLY A 275 11.57 3.95 -3.95
N TYR A 276 11.00 5.10 -4.34
CA TYR A 276 11.08 5.61 -5.70
C TYR A 276 11.94 6.85 -5.70
N LYS A 277 12.79 7.01 -6.71
CA LYS A 277 13.48 8.27 -6.98
C LYS A 277 12.84 8.93 -8.17
N VAL A 278 12.42 10.17 -7.97
CA VAL A 278 12.07 11.07 -9.06
C VAL A 278 13.34 11.79 -9.49
N ASN A 279 13.68 11.70 -10.78
CA ASN A 279 14.73 12.52 -11.38
C ASN A 279 14.09 13.45 -12.40
N MET A 280 14.52 14.71 -12.42
CA MET A 280 14.18 15.64 -13.49
C MET A 280 15.44 16.03 -14.26
N ASN A 281 15.31 16.24 -15.57
CA ASN A 281 16.39 16.73 -16.43
C ASN A 281 16.22 18.24 -16.71
N ASP A 282 17.12 18.80 -17.52
CA ASP A 282 17.17 20.24 -17.82
C ASP A 282 15.97 20.76 -18.62
N ASN A 283 15.18 19.89 -19.26
CA ASN A 283 13.95 20.27 -19.96
C ASN A 283 12.82 20.65 -18.99
N CYS A 284 12.98 20.41 -17.69
CA CYS A 284 11.95 20.75 -16.71
C CYS A 284 11.73 22.26 -16.65
N THR A 285 10.53 22.69 -17.00
CA THR A 285 10.11 24.11 -16.98
C THR A 285 9.49 24.55 -15.65
N LEU A 286 9.50 23.67 -14.64
CA LEU A 286 8.84 23.89 -13.35
C LEU A 286 7.39 24.39 -13.51
N CYS A 287 6.62 23.84 -14.46
CA CYS A 287 5.24 24.23 -14.74
C CYS A 287 4.21 23.70 -13.73
N GLY A 288 4.59 22.68 -12.94
CA GLY A 288 3.80 22.18 -11.81
C GLY A 288 2.67 21.23 -12.18
N ALA A 289 2.61 20.77 -13.44
CA ALA A 289 1.67 19.74 -13.85
C ALA A 289 1.85 18.44 -13.04
N CYS A 290 3.10 18.00 -12.84
CA CYS A 290 3.45 16.83 -12.05
C CYS A 290 3.02 16.95 -10.58
N ILE A 291 3.21 18.11 -9.97
CA ILE A 291 2.81 18.41 -8.59
C ILE A 291 1.29 18.30 -8.44
N ARG A 292 0.53 18.97 -9.34
CA ARG A 292 -0.95 18.95 -9.31
C ARG A 292 -1.54 17.57 -9.52
N LYS A 293 -0.88 16.70 -10.30
CA LYS A 293 -1.36 15.34 -10.57
C LYS A 293 -0.89 14.30 -9.56
N CYS A 294 0.02 14.63 -8.63
CA CYS A 294 0.51 13.68 -7.65
C CYS A 294 -0.56 13.37 -6.58
N PRO A 295 -1.08 12.13 -6.51
CA PRO A 295 -2.20 11.78 -5.63
C PRO A 295 -1.81 11.76 -4.16
N THR A 296 -0.55 11.42 -3.87
CA THR A 296 0.00 11.33 -2.52
C THR A 296 0.76 12.58 -2.10
N ARG A 297 0.78 13.61 -2.95
CA ARG A 297 1.47 14.90 -2.72
C ARG A 297 2.95 14.71 -2.33
N SER A 298 3.62 13.76 -2.99
CA SER A 298 5.07 13.53 -2.84
C SER A 298 5.92 14.62 -3.48
N LEU A 299 5.35 15.43 -4.38
CA LEU A 299 6.02 16.57 -5.02
C LEU A 299 5.40 17.87 -4.50
N LYS A 300 6.23 18.86 -4.17
CA LYS A 300 5.80 20.18 -3.69
C LYS A 300 6.61 21.30 -4.30
N TYR A 301 6.01 22.48 -4.38
CA TYR A 301 6.73 23.71 -4.60
C TYR A 301 7.25 24.27 -3.28
N ASN A 302 8.47 24.76 -3.29
CA ASN A 302 8.99 25.63 -2.26
C ASN A 302 9.62 26.86 -2.91
N ILE A 303 9.51 28.01 -2.27
CA ILE A 303 10.16 29.25 -2.68
C ILE A 303 11.04 29.69 -1.53
N LYS A 304 12.35 29.80 -1.79
CA LYS A 304 13.31 30.28 -0.81
C LYS A 304 14.19 31.33 -1.47
N ASP A 305 14.36 32.45 -0.77
CA ASP A 305 15.10 33.62 -1.24
C ASP A 305 14.55 34.16 -2.56
N ASN A 306 15.17 33.81 -3.69
CA ASN A 306 14.74 34.20 -5.03
C ASN A 306 14.68 33.02 -6.01
N ASN A 307 14.62 31.79 -5.49
CA ASN A 307 14.54 30.56 -6.27
C ASN A 307 13.28 29.77 -5.93
N VAL A 308 12.76 29.06 -6.92
CA VAL A 308 11.68 28.10 -6.79
C VAL A 308 12.24 26.70 -6.95
N PHE A 309 11.79 25.78 -6.10
CA PHE A 309 12.26 24.41 -6.04
C PHE A 309 11.07 23.46 -6.16
N ILE A 310 11.29 22.33 -6.84
CA ILE A 310 10.41 21.16 -6.74
C ILE A 310 11.05 20.18 -5.77
N GLU A 311 10.45 20.07 -4.59
CA GLU A 311 10.83 19.11 -3.56
C GLU A 311 10.11 17.79 -3.76
N PHE A 312 10.85 16.69 -3.61
CA PHE A 312 10.34 15.33 -3.64
C PHE A 312 10.52 14.65 -2.30
N THR A 313 9.43 14.16 -1.72
CA THR A 313 9.40 13.35 -0.49
C THR A 313 9.20 11.87 -0.86
N PRO A 314 10.26 11.02 -0.81
CA PRO A 314 10.18 9.64 -1.27
C PRO A 314 9.19 8.78 -0.50
N SER A 315 9.03 8.99 0.80
CA SER A 315 8.14 8.20 1.68
C SER A 315 6.66 8.30 1.31
N LYS A 316 6.30 9.34 0.54
CA LYS A 316 4.95 9.55 0.01
C LYS A 316 4.79 9.03 -1.41
N CYS A 317 5.88 8.73 -2.12
CA CYS A 317 5.82 8.32 -3.51
C CYS A 317 5.41 6.84 -3.63
N VAL A 318 4.38 6.57 -4.43
CA VAL A 318 3.88 5.21 -4.68
C VAL A 318 4.24 4.68 -6.07
N GLY A 319 5.06 5.41 -6.84
CA GLY A 319 5.52 4.96 -8.15
C GLY A 319 4.44 4.85 -9.22
N CYS A 320 3.36 5.64 -9.13
CA CYS A 320 2.22 5.55 -10.05
C CYS A 320 2.47 6.13 -11.46
N ASN A 321 3.63 6.74 -11.72
CA ASN A 321 4.02 7.37 -12.99
C ASN A 321 3.08 8.44 -13.57
N LYS A 322 2.08 8.93 -12.81
CA LYS A 322 1.25 10.07 -13.25
C LYS A 322 2.04 11.31 -13.61
N CYS A 323 3.08 11.58 -12.82
CA CYS A 323 3.93 12.74 -13.01
C CYS A 323 4.72 12.63 -14.33
N VAL A 324 5.13 11.41 -14.72
CA VAL A 324 5.73 11.11 -16.03
C VAL A 324 4.71 11.35 -17.13
N ASN A 325 3.52 10.77 -17.03
CA ASN A 325 2.51 10.82 -18.08
C ASN A 325 1.90 12.21 -18.33
N VAL A 326 2.05 13.17 -17.40
CA VAL A 326 1.55 14.54 -17.56
C VAL A 326 2.63 15.53 -18.02
N CYS A 327 3.88 15.09 -18.14
CA CYS A 327 4.98 15.98 -18.50
C CYS A 327 5.10 16.10 -20.02
N GLU A 328 4.72 17.26 -20.57
CA GLU A 328 4.84 17.53 -22.02
C GLU A 328 6.29 17.78 -22.49
N GLU A 329 7.20 18.00 -21.55
CA GLU A 329 8.63 18.24 -21.83
C GLU A 329 9.49 16.97 -21.68
N ASP A 330 8.85 15.83 -21.37
CA ASP A 330 9.51 14.55 -21.06
C ASP A 330 10.64 14.68 -20.02
N ALA A 331 10.44 15.61 -19.08
CA ALA A 331 11.50 16.07 -18.19
C ALA A 331 11.61 15.29 -16.88
N ILE A 332 10.70 14.35 -16.61
CA ILE A 332 10.59 13.66 -15.31
C ILE A 332 10.55 12.15 -15.50
N THR A 333 11.33 11.45 -14.69
CA THR A 333 11.35 9.98 -14.62
C THR A 333 11.15 9.49 -13.20
N VAL A 334 10.57 8.31 -13.04
CA VAL A 334 10.37 7.64 -11.75
C VAL A 334 11.05 6.28 -11.83
N ASN A 335 12.09 6.10 -11.02
CA ASN A 335 12.85 4.86 -10.96
C ASN A 335 12.69 4.23 -9.59
N LYS A 336 12.72 2.90 -9.51
CA LYS A 336 12.89 2.22 -8.23
C LYS A 336 14.27 2.57 -7.70
N SER A 337 14.33 3.05 -6.46
CA SER A 337 15.58 3.43 -5.81
C SER A 337 15.48 3.11 -4.34
N TYR A 338 16.29 2.14 -3.92
CA TYR A 338 16.34 1.68 -2.55
C TYR A 338 17.38 2.50 -1.79
N ASN A 339 16.97 3.66 -1.25
CA ASN A 339 17.85 4.50 -0.43
C ASN A 339 17.21 4.73 0.95
N TYR A 340 17.69 4.01 1.96
CA TYR A 340 17.08 3.95 3.29
C TYR A 340 17.06 5.28 4.05
N SER A 341 18.04 6.15 3.83
CA SER A 341 18.11 7.49 4.46
C SER A 341 17.03 8.42 3.93
N SER A 342 16.44 8.10 2.77
CA SER A 342 15.56 8.98 2.00
C SER A 342 14.09 8.95 2.39
N LEU A 343 13.73 8.09 3.34
CA LEU A 343 12.36 7.64 3.56
C LEU A 343 11.87 7.93 4.99
N HIS A 344 12.65 8.73 5.73
CA HIS A 344 12.11 9.49 6.85
C HIS A 344 11.02 10.45 6.34
N GLU A 345 9.95 10.65 7.11
CA GLU A 345 8.83 11.52 6.71
C GLU A 345 9.29 12.97 6.44
N ASP A 346 10.38 13.38 7.08
CA ASP A 346 10.98 14.72 6.96
C ASP A 346 12.04 14.80 5.86
N THR A 347 12.41 13.69 5.22
CA THR A 347 13.42 13.71 4.17
C THR A 347 12.83 14.11 2.84
N PHE A 348 13.44 15.11 2.20
CA PHE A 348 13.10 15.55 0.86
C PHE A 348 14.34 15.88 0.05
N TYR A 349 14.20 15.85 -1.28
CA TYR A 349 15.24 16.17 -2.23
C TYR A 349 14.75 17.25 -3.19
N ILE A 350 15.63 18.19 -3.53
CA ILE A 350 15.37 19.11 -4.64
C ILE A 350 15.58 18.33 -5.93
N THR A 351 14.54 18.29 -6.76
CA THR A 351 14.54 17.57 -8.06
C THR A 351 14.64 18.50 -9.25
N ALA A 352 14.21 19.75 -9.10
CA ALA A 352 14.39 20.82 -10.06
C ALA A 352 14.41 22.16 -9.33
N GLU A 353 15.15 23.12 -9.88
CA GLU A 353 15.23 24.48 -9.38
C GLU A 353 15.23 25.48 -10.54
N ASP A 354 14.77 26.70 -10.25
CA ASP A 354 14.84 27.82 -11.17
C ASP A 354 14.69 29.18 -10.46
N GLU A 355 15.02 30.25 -11.17
CA GLU A 355 14.91 31.63 -10.69
C GLU A 355 13.45 32.11 -10.69
N VAL A 356 13.07 32.80 -9.62
CA VAL A 356 11.76 33.44 -9.50
C VAL A 356 11.71 34.70 -10.37
N VAL A 357 10.68 34.79 -11.20
CA VAL A 357 10.36 36.00 -11.97
C VAL A 357 9.34 36.84 -11.22
N ARG A 358 9.68 38.12 -11.06
CA ARG A 358 8.85 39.13 -10.40
C ARG A 358 8.18 40.03 -11.42
N CYS A 359 6.97 40.47 -11.12
CA CYS A 359 6.23 41.34 -12.01
C CYS A 359 6.90 42.71 -12.12
N LYS A 360 7.17 43.20 -13.34
CA LYS A 360 7.73 44.53 -13.59
C LYS A 360 6.88 45.70 -13.07
N LYS A 361 5.56 45.54 -12.94
CA LYS A 361 4.64 46.59 -12.46
C LYS A 361 4.50 46.61 -10.93
N CYS A 362 4.29 45.46 -10.29
CA CYS A 362 3.98 45.39 -8.85
C CYS A 362 5.05 44.69 -7.98
N GLY A 363 6.11 44.13 -8.57
CA GLY A 363 7.22 43.47 -7.85
C GLY A 363 6.92 42.10 -7.26
N ARG A 364 5.65 41.64 -7.30
CA ARG A 364 5.27 40.33 -6.71
C ARG A 364 5.87 39.15 -7.50
N PRO A 365 6.33 38.08 -6.83
CA PRO A 365 6.73 36.84 -7.49
C PRO A 365 5.49 36.17 -8.10
N PHE A 366 5.58 35.72 -9.35
CA PHE A 366 4.41 35.12 -10.02
C PHE A 366 4.72 33.95 -10.94
N ASP A 367 5.97 33.79 -11.39
CA ASP A 367 6.37 32.68 -12.27
C ASP A 367 7.87 32.38 -12.10
N ASN A 368 8.39 31.48 -12.94
CA ASN A 368 9.81 31.16 -13.03
C ASN A 368 10.38 31.39 -14.44
N LYS A 369 11.70 31.51 -14.53
CA LYS A 369 12.40 31.93 -15.74
C LYS A 369 12.27 30.91 -16.88
N LYS A 370 12.47 29.61 -16.61
CA LYS A 370 12.33 28.52 -17.58
C LYS A 370 10.92 28.48 -18.18
N LYS A 371 9.89 28.67 -17.35
CA LYS A 371 8.51 28.75 -17.82
C LYS A 371 8.26 29.97 -18.70
N ILE A 372 8.76 31.15 -18.32
CA ILE A 372 8.65 32.37 -19.13
C ILE A 372 9.34 32.17 -20.49
N LEU A 373 10.55 31.62 -20.50
CA LEU A 373 11.31 31.34 -21.73
C LEU A 373 10.58 30.33 -22.63
N ARG A 374 10.00 29.28 -22.03
CA ARG A 374 9.22 28.28 -22.77
C ARG A 374 7.99 28.89 -23.43
N VAL A 375 7.23 29.71 -22.71
CA VAL A 375 6.04 30.38 -23.24
C VAL A 375 6.41 31.41 -24.29
N ALA A 376 7.49 32.18 -24.09
CA ALA A 376 8.01 33.13 -25.07
C ALA A 376 8.37 32.44 -26.39
N SER A 377 9.04 31.28 -26.30
CA SER A 377 9.37 30.45 -27.47
C SER A 377 8.12 29.93 -28.18
N LEU A 378 7.10 29.46 -27.46
CA LEU A 378 5.83 28.99 -28.04
C LEU A 378 5.05 30.10 -28.76
N LEU A 379 5.09 31.32 -28.22
CA LEU A 379 4.38 32.47 -28.78
C LEU A 379 5.21 33.25 -29.80
N ASN A 380 6.50 32.92 -29.96
CA ASN A 380 7.47 33.67 -30.75
C ASN A 380 7.51 35.17 -30.39
N VAL A 381 7.61 35.47 -29.10
CA VAL A 381 7.68 36.84 -28.56
C VAL A 381 8.90 37.03 -27.68
N ASP A 382 9.31 38.28 -27.48
CA ASP A 382 10.39 38.60 -26.55
C ASP A 382 9.98 38.26 -25.09
N PRO A 383 10.81 37.52 -24.33
CA PRO A 383 10.47 37.07 -22.97
C PRO A 383 10.14 38.21 -22.00
N THR A 384 10.75 39.39 -22.18
CA THR A 384 10.56 40.53 -21.26
C THR A 384 9.13 41.06 -21.30
N THR A 385 8.39 40.80 -22.39
CA THR A 385 6.97 41.15 -22.53
C THR A 385 6.06 40.30 -21.63
N LEU A 386 6.54 39.15 -21.16
CA LEU A 386 5.76 38.20 -20.35
C LEU A 386 5.93 38.41 -18.84
N GLU A 387 6.86 39.27 -18.41
CA GLU A 387 7.23 39.54 -17.00
C GLU A 387 6.21 40.39 -16.23
N TYR A 388 4.92 40.17 -16.51
CA TYR A 388 3.81 40.79 -15.82
C TYR A 388 2.88 39.71 -15.28
N CYS A 389 2.52 39.83 -14.00
CA CYS A 389 1.53 38.95 -13.39
C CYS A 389 0.15 39.14 -14.03
N ASN A 390 -0.75 38.16 -13.87
CA ASN A 390 -2.07 38.17 -14.51
C ASN A 390 -2.88 39.44 -14.22
N GLU A 391 -2.96 39.86 -12.95
CA GLU A 391 -3.65 41.09 -12.56
C GLU A 391 -3.08 42.34 -13.23
N CYS A 392 -1.76 42.53 -13.20
CA CYS A 392 -1.14 43.70 -13.84
C CYS A 392 -1.30 43.68 -15.37
N LYS A 393 -1.29 42.49 -16.01
CA LYS A 393 -1.59 42.36 -17.44
C LYS A 393 -3.00 42.86 -17.74
N GLN A 394 -3.99 42.43 -16.96
CA GLN A 394 -5.37 42.90 -17.12
C GLN A 394 -5.49 44.42 -16.95
N THR A 395 -4.83 44.99 -15.94
CA THR A 395 -4.82 46.44 -15.72
C THR A 395 -4.20 47.19 -16.89
N LEU A 396 -3.04 46.75 -17.39
CA LEU A 396 -2.36 47.40 -18.51
C LEU A 396 -3.19 47.34 -19.81
N VAL A 397 -3.85 46.21 -20.06
CA VAL A 397 -4.75 46.06 -21.21
C VAL A 397 -5.95 47.00 -21.06
N ALA A 398 -6.57 47.07 -19.88
CA ALA A 398 -7.68 47.98 -19.61
C ALA A 398 -7.27 49.46 -19.79
N GLU A 399 -6.12 49.86 -19.25
CA GLU A 399 -5.54 51.20 -19.41
C GLU A 399 -5.34 51.54 -20.91
N LYS A 400 -4.81 50.59 -21.69
CA LYS A 400 -4.61 50.76 -23.15
C LYS A 400 -5.92 50.87 -23.92
N ILE A 401 -6.92 50.04 -23.59
CA ILE A 401 -8.25 50.11 -24.19
C ILE A 401 -8.90 51.47 -23.90
N LEU A 402 -8.84 51.94 -22.65
CA LEU A 402 -9.38 53.24 -22.24
C LEU A 402 -8.67 54.39 -22.92
N SER A 403 -7.34 54.33 -23.07
CA SER A 403 -6.57 55.35 -23.80
C SER A 403 -6.97 55.43 -25.27
N ASN A 404 -7.00 54.27 -25.97
CA ASN A 404 -7.43 54.19 -27.35
C ASN A 404 -8.89 54.67 -27.54
N TRP A 405 -9.76 54.38 -26.56
CA TRP A 405 -11.13 54.86 -26.58
C TRP A 405 -11.20 56.38 -26.42
N LYS A 406 -10.44 56.96 -25.48
CA LYS A 406 -10.36 58.41 -25.28
C LYS A 406 -9.84 59.15 -26.51
N GLU A 407 -8.83 58.61 -27.17
CA GLU A 407 -8.30 59.16 -28.42
C GLU A 407 -9.34 59.15 -29.54
N LYS A 408 -10.11 58.06 -29.66
CA LYS A 408 -11.05 57.86 -30.76
C LYS A 408 -12.43 58.51 -30.55
N PHE A 409 -12.88 58.63 -29.30
CA PHE A 409 -14.24 59.03 -28.96
C PHE A 409 -14.33 60.21 -27.96
N GLY A 410 -13.19 60.75 -27.51
CA GLY A 410 -13.13 61.84 -26.51
C GLY A 410 -13.29 61.35 -25.07
N GLU A 411 -13.43 62.25 -24.09
CA GLU A 411 -13.64 61.84 -22.71
C GLU A 411 -15.01 61.20 -22.48
N ILE A 412 -15.07 60.18 -21.61
CA ILE A 412 -16.33 59.62 -21.12
C ILE A 412 -17.04 60.74 -20.35
N ARG A 413 -17.97 61.45 -20.99
CA ARG A 413 -18.90 62.34 -20.29
C ARG A 413 -19.73 61.45 -19.37
N ARG A 414 -19.44 61.46 -18.07
CA ARG A 414 -20.41 61.01 -17.06
C ARG A 414 -21.67 61.84 -17.31
N SER A 415 -22.70 61.23 -17.87
CA SER A 415 -24.03 61.81 -17.81
C SER A 415 -24.28 62.12 -16.34
N LYS A 416 -24.46 63.40 -16.00
CA LYS A 416 -24.91 63.80 -14.66
C LYS A 416 -26.06 62.86 -14.33
N LEU A 417 -25.89 62.03 -13.30
CA LEU A 417 -27.01 61.35 -12.65
C LEU A 417 -28.01 62.46 -12.38
N VAL A 418 -29.14 62.41 -13.09
CA VAL A 418 -30.27 63.30 -12.86
C VAL A 418 -30.61 63.10 -11.39
N LYS A 419 -30.45 64.18 -10.62
CA LYS A 419 -30.69 64.22 -9.18
C LYS A 419 -32.11 63.79 -8.83
#